data_AF-A0A3M6W8P8-F1
#
_entry.id   AF-A0A3M6W8P8-F1
#
_cell.length_a   1.000
_cell.length_b   1.000
_cell.length_c   1.000
_cell.angle_alpha   90.00
_cell.angle_beta   90.00
_cell.angle_gamma   90.00
#
_symmetry.space_group_name_H-M   'P 1'
#
loop_
_entity.id
_entity.type
_entity.pdbx_description
1 polymer ?
#
loop_
_entity_poly.entity_id
_entity_poly.type
_entity_poly.pdbx_seq_one_letter_code
_entity_poly.pdbx_strand_id
1 'polypeptide(L)'
;MANFNSLPKAIRQRIYELHLTQEEPISFKRYKELVGVEQRCWFGRRMPALLQVSRRIEKEAAPFFYAENDWEFKSLADITDFAALSWPRHRHLIRRLTVTWSWRAFGASECFRSLAVMKNLEELFIRVDEQEMLLKMLKKSNFHQTLVYDPQSTPQQNLTVLRHPGVVGLLKLRIPKVRFIELVDDGDMRGGPIPGGVLETIIAPKVMGSESTEKRRAFPFLSLSPELRNRIYDLLLQLDGPISPSPKEPSSASKTGRALGTDRTASALSILAVNRQVHDEAVGIFYYHNAFVFHHILLLHGFIQKLGSARRSMITDITVYYEDFERGGISLVDLTFDLLKSLTGLRKLEVLMRYQLFTRRDWQHYCGSPELLRRANPCLIPGMKTLFALRGLTSISIRDEALEDKYDAARRGSYSGWNAKALGSAEKLTQVMEHFNAALQQAQTGRVNHVLLGDKWWQVRDKFPELEDDEAATTKNEVGKWSIGWVF
;
A
#
# COMPACT_ATOMS: atom_id res chain seq x y z
N MET A 1 -54.65 44.32 -14.91
CA MET A 1 -54.34 42.87 -14.85
C MET A 1 -53.88 42.53 -13.43
N ALA A 2 -54.39 41.45 -12.84
CA ALA A 2 -53.94 41.00 -11.51
C ALA A 2 -52.48 40.53 -11.58
N ASN A 3 -51.64 41.02 -10.66
CA ASN A 3 -50.23 40.62 -10.57
C ASN A 3 -50.14 39.40 -9.64
N PHE A 4 -49.32 38.39 -9.95
CA PHE A 4 -49.09 37.26 -9.04
C PHE A 4 -48.74 37.72 -7.61
N ASN A 5 -48.02 38.84 -7.49
CA ASN A 5 -47.66 39.44 -6.20
C ASN A 5 -48.84 40.04 -5.41
N SER A 6 -50.00 40.24 -6.03
CA SER A 6 -51.22 40.71 -5.33
C SER A 6 -52.03 39.58 -4.70
N LEU A 7 -51.71 38.31 -4.98
CA LEU A 7 -52.34 37.17 -4.31
C LEU A 7 -51.94 37.15 -2.82
N PRO A 8 -52.80 36.70 -1.89
CA PRO A 8 -52.42 36.43 -0.51
C PRO A 8 -51.20 35.50 -0.43
N LYS A 9 -50.31 35.75 0.54
CA LYS A 9 -49.06 34.99 0.73
C LYS A 9 -49.32 33.48 0.85
N ALA A 10 -50.35 33.08 1.59
CA ALA A 10 -50.71 31.67 1.77
C ALA A 10 -51.05 30.97 0.43
N ILE A 11 -51.76 31.66 -0.47
CA ILE A 11 -52.07 31.14 -1.80
C ILE A 11 -50.78 30.99 -2.62
N ARG A 12 -49.89 31.98 -2.59
CA ARG A 12 -48.59 31.89 -3.29
C ARG A 12 -47.74 30.74 -2.78
N GLN A 13 -47.67 30.55 -1.46
CA GLN A 13 -46.93 29.43 -0.84
C GLN A 13 -47.50 28.08 -1.27
N ARG A 14 -48.83 27.93 -1.31
CA ARG A 14 -49.46 26.71 -1.81
C ARG A 14 -49.15 26.44 -3.27
N ILE A 15 -49.08 27.49 -4.10
CA ILE A 15 -48.66 27.38 -5.50
C ILE A 15 -47.20 26.94 -5.58
N TYR A 16 -46.30 27.51 -4.77
CA TYR A 16 -44.89 27.13 -4.74
C TYR A 16 -44.70 25.68 -4.35
N GLU A 17 -45.34 25.23 -3.28
CA GLU A 17 -45.35 23.84 -2.83
C GLU A 17 -45.75 22.93 -4.00
N LEU A 18 -46.96 23.11 -4.56
CA LEU A 18 -47.47 22.26 -5.64
C LEU A 18 -46.61 22.22 -6.91
N HIS A 19 -45.83 23.26 -7.21
CA HIS A 19 -45.06 23.34 -8.46
C HIS A 19 -43.57 23.09 -8.29
N LEU A 20 -43.02 23.26 -7.08
CA LEU A 20 -41.58 23.20 -6.84
C LEU A 20 -41.17 22.00 -6.01
N THR A 21 -42.09 21.35 -5.28
CA THR A 21 -41.80 20.06 -4.64
C THR A 21 -42.01 18.93 -5.63
N GLN A 22 -41.16 17.91 -5.57
CA GLN A 22 -41.20 16.71 -6.37
C GLN A 22 -41.29 15.51 -5.42
N GLU A 23 -42.08 14.50 -5.77
CA GLU A 23 -42.16 13.27 -4.99
C GLU A 23 -40.88 12.43 -5.12
N GLU A 24 -40.23 12.50 -6.28
CA GLU A 24 -38.97 11.81 -6.55
C GLU A 24 -37.76 12.70 -6.23
N PRO A 25 -36.63 12.10 -5.77
CA PRO A 25 -35.39 12.84 -5.59
C PRO A 25 -34.94 13.56 -6.86
N ILE A 26 -34.56 14.83 -6.71
CA ILE A 26 -34.09 15.63 -7.83
C ILE A 26 -32.66 15.23 -8.17
N SER A 27 -32.50 14.50 -9.27
CA SER A 27 -31.19 14.19 -9.83
C SER A 27 -30.52 15.41 -10.47
N PHE A 28 -29.19 15.40 -10.63
CA PHE A 28 -28.50 16.48 -11.36
C PHE A 28 -28.99 16.62 -12.81
N LYS A 29 -29.30 15.49 -13.47
CA LYS A 29 -29.92 15.49 -14.81
C LYS A 29 -31.28 16.18 -14.78
N ARG A 30 -32.13 15.82 -13.83
CA ARG A 30 -33.46 16.42 -13.65
C ARG A 30 -33.38 17.91 -13.33
N TYR A 31 -32.44 18.33 -12.49
CA TYR A 31 -32.19 19.74 -12.22
C TYR A 31 -31.89 20.52 -13.51
N LYS A 32 -31.02 20.00 -14.39
CA LYS A 32 -30.70 20.63 -15.69
C LYS A 32 -31.93 20.81 -16.58
N GLU A 33 -32.82 19.82 -16.60
CA GLU A 33 -34.11 19.89 -17.31
C GLU A 33 -35.00 21.01 -16.72
N LEU A 34 -35.15 21.04 -15.39
CA LEU A 34 -35.97 22.03 -14.69
C LEU A 34 -35.48 23.48 -14.83
N VAL A 35 -34.17 23.67 -15.02
CA VAL A 35 -33.58 25.00 -15.22
C VAL A 35 -33.36 25.38 -16.69
N GLY A 36 -33.76 24.51 -17.64
CA GLY A 36 -33.66 24.76 -19.07
C GLY A 36 -32.21 24.86 -19.58
N VAL A 37 -31.28 24.07 -19.03
CA VAL A 37 -29.90 24.02 -19.53
C VAL A 37 -29.83 23.10 -20.74
N GLU A 38 -29.77 23.69 -21.93
CA GLU A 38 -29.36 22.98 -23.14
C GLU A 38 -27.91 22.52 -22.99
N GLN A 39 -27.58 21.31 -23.50
CA GLN A 39 -26.28 20.66 -23.36
C GLN A 39 -25.05 21.51 -23.78
N ARG A 40 -25.26 22.62 -24.49
CA ARG A 40 -24.21 23.47 -25.07
C ARG A 40 -23.83 24.71 -24.24
N CYS A 41 -24.61 25.11 -23.23
CA CYS A 41 -24.33 26.31 -22.44
C CYS A 41 -24.03 25.98 -20.96
N TRP A 42 -22.75 25.72 -20.67
CA TRP A 42 -22.26 25.43 -19.31
C TRP A 42 -21.94 26.70 -18.50
N PHE A 43 -22.01 27.87 -19.13
CA PHE A 43 -21.67 29.14 -18.49
C PHE A 43 -22.93 29.86 -18.00
N GLY A 44 -22.92 30.21 -16.71
CA GLY A 44 -23.94 31.04 -16.08
C GLY A 44 -24.76 30.28 -15.05
N ARG A 45 -25.16 31.01 -14.01
CA ARG A 45 -25.98 30.46 -12.93
C ARG A 45 -27.45 30.40 -13.36
N ARG A 46 -28.10 29.29 -13.08
CA ARG A 46 -29.47 28.98 -13.49
C ARG A 46 -30.33 28.64 -12.27
N MET A 47 -31.64 28.84 -12.42
CA MET A 47 -32.66 28.50 -11.43
C MET A 47 -33.96 28.16 -12.18
N PRO A 48 -34.92 27.43 -11.58
CA PRO A 48 -36.19 27.14 -12.24
C PRO A 48 -36.91 28.40 -12.71
N ALA A 49 -37.65 28.30 -13.82
CA ALA A 49 -38.26 29.47 -14.48
C ALA A 49 -39.09 30.35 -13.53
N LEU A 50 -39.84 29.74 -12.60
CA LEU A 50 -40.65 30.46 -11.62
C LEU A 50 -39.81 31.38 -10.72
N LEU A 51 -38.60 30.97 -10.32
CA LEU A 51 -37.71 31.78 -9.50
C LEU A 51 -37.08 32.95 -10.29
N GLN A 52 -37.07 32.87 -11.62
CA GLN A 52 -36.53 33.93 -12.49
C GLN A 52 -37.49 35.11 -12.67
N VAL A 53 -38.78 34.94 -12.35
CA VAL A 53 -39.84 35.94 -12.61
C VAL A 53 -39.60 37.25 -11.87
N SER A 54 -39.23 37.19 -10.59
CA SER A 54 -38.87 38.38 -9.80
C SER A 54 -38.05 38.01 -8.57
N ARG A 55 -37.23 38.94 -8.07
CA ARG A 55 -36.44 38.75 -6.83
C ARG A 55 -37.30 38.45 -5.60
N ARG A 56 -38.55 38.95 -5.56
CA ARG A 56 -39.48 38.67 -4.46
C ARG A 56 -39.93 37.21 -4.51
N ILE A 57 -40.38 36.77 -5.69
CA ILE A 57 -40.76 35.37 -5.92
C ILE A 57 -39.58 34.45 -5.67
N GLU A 58 -38.37 34.78 -6.14
CA GLU A 58 -37.15 34.02 -5.84
C GLU A 58 -36.97 33.79 -4.34
N LYS A 59 -37.07 34.86 -3.53
CA LYS A 59 -36.90 34.78 -2.07
C LYS A 59 -38.01 33.96 -1.39
N GLU A 60 -39.25 34.11 -1.84
CA GLU A 60 -40.39 33.39 -1.27
C GLU A 60 -40.41 31.91 -1.69
N ALA A 61 -40.01 31.59 -2.92
CA ALA A 61 -40.17 30.28 -3.55
C ALA A 61 -38.93 29.37 -3.46
N ALA A 62 -37.71 29.93 -3.38
CA ALA A 62 -36.49 29.13 -3.31
C ALA A 62 -36.45 28.13 -2.15
N PRO A 63 -36.97 28.43 -0.93
CA PRO A 63 -37.04 27.44 0.15
C PRO A 63 -37.83 26.19 -0.24
N PHE A 64 -38.97 26.33 -0.91
CA PHE A 64 -39.78 25.19 -1.36
C PHE A 64 -39.00 24.30 -2.34
N PHE A 65 -38.34 24.91 -3.34
CA PHE A 65 -37.57 24.12 -4.31
C PHE A 65 -36.31 23.48 -3.72
N TYR A 66 -35.53 24.22 -2.94
CA TYR A 66 -34.21 23.72 -2.51
C TYR A 66 -34.25 22.98 -1.18
N ALA A 67 -35.13 23.34 -0.24
CA ALA A 67 -35.14 22.77 1.11
C ALA A 67 -36.09 21.59 1.28
N GLU A 68 -37.24 21.58 0.58
CA GLU A 68 -38.27 20.54 0.75
C GLU A 68 -38.08 19.33 -0.17
N ASN A 69 -37.22 19.45 -1.19
CA ASN A 69 -36.88 18.33 -2.07
C ASN A 69 -35.67 17.55 -1.56
N ASP A 70 -35.72 16.24 -1.79
CA ASP A 70 -34.55 15.37 -1.66
C ASP A 70 -33.68 15.48 -2.91
N TRP A 71 -32.36 15.53 -2.72
CA TRP A 71 -31.39 15.63 -3.82
C TRP A 71 -30.63 14.32 -3.99
N GLU A 72 -30.41 13.91 -5.22
CA GLU A 72 -29.67 12.67 -5.53
C GLU A 72 -28.63 12.87 -6.63
N PHE A 73 -27.37 12.67 -6.30
CA PHE A 73 -26.26 12.81 -7.23
C PHE A 73 -25.63 11.45 -7.54
N LYS A 74 -25.55 11.12 -8.83
CA LYS A 74 -25.01 9.83 -9.31
C LYS A 74 -23.50 9.76 -9.14
N SER A 75 -22.84 10.90 -8.97
CA SER A 75 -21.41 10.97 -8.73
C SER A 75 -21.05 12.19 -7.86
N LEU A 76 -19.89 12.16 -7.23
CA LEU A 76 -19.33 13.35 -6.56
C LEU A 76 -19.11 14.54 -7.52
N ALA A 77 -18.87 14.29 -8.81
CA ALA A 77 -18.69 15.34 -9.82
C ALA A 77 -19.99 16.12 -10.09
N ASP A 78 -21.15 15.47 -9.93
CA ASP A 78 -22.45 16.14 -10.05
C ASP A 78 -22.57 17.26 -9.00
N ILE A 79 -21.96 17.13 -7.81
CA ILE A 79 -21.94 18.20 -6.79
C ILE A 79 -21.20 19.42 -7.33
N THR A 80 -20.03 19.23 -7.95
CA THR A 80 -19.25 20.35 -8.48
C THR A 80 -19.95 21.03 -9.65
N ASP A 81 -20.56 20.25 -10.54
CA ASP A 81 -21.31 20.78 -11.68
C ASP A 81 -22.57 21.51 -11.22
N PHE A 82 -23.30 20.94 -10.26
CA PHE A 82 -24.42 21.59 -9.60
C PHE A 82 -23.99 22.87 -8.90
N ALA A 83 -22.85 22.87 -8.20
CA ALA A 83 -22.34 24.05 -7.53
C ALA A 83 -21.94 25.17 -8.50
N ALA A 84 -21.50 24.83 -9.72
CA ALA A 84 -21.20 25.79 -10.77
C ALA A 84 -22.48 26.39 -11.40
N LEU A 85 -23.52 25.57 -11.59
CA LEU A 85 -24.79 25.99 -12.18
C LEU A 85 -25.72 26.72 -11.19
N SER A 86 -25.69 26.38 -9.90
CA SER A 86 -26.60 26.94 -8.90
C SER A 86 -26.07 28.21 -8.25
N TRP A 87 -26.98 29.04 -7.74
CA TRP A 87 -26.60 30.24 -6.99
C TRP A 87 -26.12 29.88 -5.57
N PRO A 88 -25.02 30.49 -5.07
CA PRO A 88 -24.49 30.24 -3.73
C PRO A 88 -25.51 30.32 -2.61
N ARG A 89 -26.39 31.33 -2.66
CA ARG A 89 -27.46 31.54 -1.68
C ARG A 89 -28.52 30.43 -1.65
N HIS A 90 -28.75 29.76 -2.78
CA HIS A 90 -29.73 28.67 -2.86
C HIS A 90 -29.15 27.35 -2.37
N ARG A 91 -27.86 27.10 -2.58
CA ARG A 91 -27.17 25.90 -2.09
C ARG A 91 -27.25 25.75 -0.57
N HIS A 92 -27.33 26.87 0.15
CA HIS A 92 -27.52 26.86 1.61
C HIS A 92 -28.90 26.37 2.04
N LEU A 93 -29.89 26.29 1.16
CA LEU A 93 -31.24 25.87 1.52
C LEU A 93 -31.40 24.34 1.51
N ILE A 94 -30.50 23.62 0.84
CA ILE A 94 -30.55 22.16 0.72
C ILE A 94 -30.42 21.51 2.10
N ARG A 95 -31.38 20.63 2.42
CA ARG A 95 -31.45 19.92 3.71
C ARG A 95 -31.05 18.46 3.63
N ARG A 96 -31.40 17.77 2.54
CA ARG A 96 -31.18 16.32 2.38
C ARG A 96 -30.50 16.03 1.05
N LEU A 97 -29.38 15.32 1.09
CA LEU A 97 -28.62 14.94 -0.10
C LEU A 97 -28.15 13.50 -0.04
N THR A 98 -28.36 12.78 -1.13
CA THR A 98 -27.75 11.48 -1.41
C THR A 98 -26.71 11.62 -2.52
N VAL A 99 -25.50 11.06 -2.33
CA VAL A 99 -24.46 11.06 -3.37
C VAL A 99 -23.71 9.76 -3.43
N THR A 100 -23.33 9.34 -4.65
CA THR A 100 -22.46 8.17 -4.85
C THR A 100 -20.99 8.54 -4.87
N TRP A 101 -20.20 7.85 -4.04
CA TRP A 101 -18.76 8.00 -3.93
C TRP A 101 -18.03 6.76 -4.44
N SER A 102 -17.56 6.84 -5.69
CA SER A 102 -16.66 5.82 -6.27
C SER A 102 -15.19 6.05 -5.87
N TRP A 103 -14.44 4.97 -5.68
CA TRP A 103 -12.98 5.00 -5.49
C TRP A 103 -12.23 5.70 -6.63
N ARG A 104 -12.83 5.80 -7.82
CA ARG A 104 -12.26 6.49 -9.01
C ARG A 104 -12.41 8.01 -8.94
N ALA A 105 -13.09 8.56 -7.95
CA ALA A 105 -13.29 10.01 -7.81
C ALA A 105 -11.99 10.70 -7.35
N PHE A 106 -11.03 10.90 -8.26
CA PHE A 106 -9.74 11.54 -7.99
C PHE A 106 -9.86 12.97 -7.41
N GLY A 107 -10.99 13.64 -7.63
CA GLY A 107 -11.34 14.95 -7.08
C GLY A 107 -12.25 14.93 -5.84
N ALA A 108 -12.41 13.79 -5.16
CA ALA A 108 -13.38 13.67 -4.06
C ALA A 108 -13.21 14.75 -2.96
N SER A 109 -11.97 15.15 -2.65
CA SER A 109 -11.69 16.20 -1.66
C SER A 109 -12.29 17.57 -2.05
N GLU A 110 -12.20 17.93 -3.34
CA GLU A 110 -12.77 19.17 -3.89
C GLU A 110 -14.30 19.11 -3.97
N CYS A 111 -14.84 17.92 -4.27
CA CYS A 111 -16.29 17.69 -4.27
C CYS A 111 -16.88 17.87 -2.87
N PHE A 112 -16.26 17.27 -1.85
CA PHE A 112 -16.67 17.49 -0.45
C PHE A 112 -16.43 18.94 0.01
N ARG A 113 -15.41 19.64 -0.49
CA ARG A 113 -15.25 21.08 -0.24
C ARG A 113 -16.42 21.89 -0.80
N SER A 114 -16.92 21.52 -1.99
CA SER A 114 -18.10 22.15 -2.58
C SER A 114 -19.35 21.88 -1.74
N LEU A 115 -19.46 20.67 -1.18
CA LEU A 115 -20.52 20.32 -0.24
C LEU A 115 -20.47 21.15 1.07
N ALA A 116 -19.26 21.47 1.57
CA ALA A 116 -19.09 22.27 2.78
C ALA A 116 -19.73 23.67 2.70
N VAL A 117 -20.04 24.14 1.49
CA VAL A 117 -20.77 25.40 1.28
C VAL A 117 -22.26 25.24 1.60
N MET A 118 -22.82 24.04 1.64
CA MET A 118 -24.24 23.78 1.97
C MET A 118 -24.49 23.82 3.48
N LYS A 119 -24.44 25.03 4.06
CA LYS A 119 -24.45 25.27 5.52
C LYS A 119 -25.64 24.69 6.29
N ASN A 120 -26.79 24.50 5.65
CA ASN A 120 -27.97 23.96 6.30
C ASN A 120 -28.27 22.50 5.91
N LEU A 121 -27.29 21.78 5.38
CA LEU A 121 -27.44 20.36 5.10
C LEU A 121 -27.62 19.61 6.43
N GLU A 122 -28.77 18.96 6.60
CA GLU A 122 -29.17 18.23 7.80
C GLU A 122 -28.82 16.75 7.68
N GLU A 123 -29.09 16.16 6.52
CA GLU A 123 -28.86 14.75 6.22
C GLU A 123 -28.01 14.56 4.97
N LEU A 124 -26.92 13.79 5.10
CA LEU A 124 -26.08 13.34 4.00
C LEU A 124 -26.02 11.82 3.95
N PHE A 125 -26.45 11.25 2.83
CA PHE A 125 -26.34 9.82 2.52
C PHE A 125 -25.25 9.61 1.47
N ILE A 126 -24.25 8.79 1.77
CA ILE A 126 -23.13 8.51 0.86
C ILE A 126 -23.19 7.04 0.45
N ARG A 127 -23.51 6.77 -0.82
CA ARG A 127 -23.41 5.43 -1.40
C ARG A 127 -21.95 5.12 -1.66
N VAL A 128 -21.43 4.06 -1.05
CA VAL A 128 -20.01 3.72 -1.11
C VAL A 128 -19.83 2.20 -1.07
N ASP A 129 -18.84 1.72 -1.80
CA ASP A 129 -18.30 0.36 -1.64
C ASP A 129 -16.94 0.47 -0.94
N GLU A 130 -16.94 0.32 0.39
CA GLU A 130 -15.73 0.48 1.21
C GLU A 130 -14.73 -0.66 0.94
N GLN A 131 -15.22 -1.85 0.62
CA GLN A 131 -14.38 -3.00 0.29
C GLN A 131 -13.67 -2.81 -1.06
N GLU A 132 -14.38 -2.34 -2.10
CA GLU A 132 -13.73 -2.02 -3.38
C GLU A 132 -12.72 -0.88 -3.19
N MET A 133 -13.04 0.16 -2.42
CA MET A 133 -12.09 1.23 -2.08
C MET A 133 -10.79 0.66 -1.49
N LEU A 134 -10.90 -0.20 -0.47
CA LEU A 134 -9.76 -0.87 0.16
C LEU A 134 -8.94 -1.67 -0.84
N LEU A 135 -9.59 -2.57 -1.59
CA LEU A 135 -8.92 -3.44 -2.56
C LEU A 135 -8.16 -2.65 -3.62
N LYS A 136 -8.73 -1.54 -4.12
CA LYS A 136 -8.10 -0.71 -5.14
C LYS A 136 -6.96 0.15 -4.58
N MET A 137 -7.06 0.58 -3.33
CA MET A 137 -5.97 1.28 -2.66
C MET A 137 -4.78 0.35 -2.41
N LEU A 138 -5.02 -0.88 -1.96
CA LEU A 138 -3.99 -1.88 -1.70
C LEU A 138 -3.29 -2.35 -2.99
N LYS A 139 -4.05 -2.56 -4.08
CA LYS A 139 -3.49 -2.90 -5.40
C LYS A 139 -2.55 -1.83 -5.96
N LYS A 140 -2.78 -0.55 -5.63
CA LYS A 140 -1.90 0.55 -6.07
C LYS A 140 -0.60 0.64 -5.27
N SER A 141 -0.59 0.16 -4.03
CA SER A 141 0.57 0.33 -3.14
C SER A 141 1.68 -0.68 -3.39
N ASN A 142 1.38 -1.92 -3.82
CA ASN A 142 2.40 -2.92 -4.13
C ASN A 142 1.86 -3.98 -5.11
N PHE A 143 2.48 -4.13 -6.29
CA PHE A 143 2.14 -5.22 -7.23
C PHE A 143 2.48 -6.62 -6.70
N HIS A 144 3.14 -6.71 -5.54
CA HIS A 144 3.69 -7.96 -4.98
C HIS A 144 3.01 -8.43 -3.69
N GLN A 145 1.98 -7.74 -3.18
CA GLN A 145 1.22 -8.25 -2.03
C GLN A 145 0.11 -9.19 -2.52
N THR A 146 0.30 -10.49 -2.30
CA THR A 146 -0.76 -11.50 -2.39
C THR A 146 -1.79 -11.22 -1.31
N LEU A 147 -2.91 -10.58 -1.70
CA LEU A 147 -4.04 -10.31 -0.82
C LEU A 147 -4.71 -11.62 -0.42
N VAL A 148 -4.52 -12.04 0.83
CA VAL A 148 -5.44 -12.98 1.49
C VAL A 148 -6.75 -12.23 1.70
N TYR A 149 -7.85 -12.80 1.20
CA TYR A 149 -9.19 -12.21 1.24
C TYR A 149 -9.78 -12.42 2.65
N ASP A 150 -9.24 -11.73 3.65
CA ASP A 150 -9.85 -11.68 4.97
C ASP A 150 -10.96 -10.60 4.96
N PRO A 151 -12.22 -10.95 5.27
CA PRO A 151 -13.30 -9.97 5.40
C PRO A 151 -13.08 -8.94 6.51
N GLN A 152 -12.22 -9.22 7.51
CA GLN A 152 -11.89 -8.23 8.53
C GLN A 152 -10.75 -7.32 8.08
N SER A 153 -11.04 -6.02 7.98
CA SER A 153 -10.04 -5.01 7.66
C SER A 153 -8.99 -4.92 8.77
N THR A 154 -7.71 -5.12 8.45
CA THR A 154 -6.62 -4.98 9.43
C THR A 154 -6.47 -3.50 9.85
N PRO A 155 -5.89 -3.21 11.04
CA PRO A 155 -5.60 -1.84 11.45
C PRO A 155 -4.80 -1.04 10.40
N GLN A 156 -3.87 -1.69 9.68
CA GLN A 156 -3.10 -1.08 8.60
C GLN A 156 -3.97 -0.76 7.36
N GLN A 157 -4.91 -1.64 7.02
CA GLN A 157 -5.90 -1.38 5.97
C GLN A 157 -6.81 -0.20 6.36
N ASN A 158 -7.21 -0.11 7.63
CA ASN A 158 -7.98 1.00 8.15
C ASN A 158 -7.25 2.34 8.04
N LEU A 159 -5.94 2.36 8.36
CA LEU A 159 -5.09 3.52 8.14
C LEU A 159 -5.00 3.92 6.66
N THR A 160 -5.07 2.95 5.76
CA THR A 160 -5.08 3.21 4.32
C THR A 160 -6.35 3.95 3.90
N VAL A 161 -7.54 3.54 4.38
CA VAL A 161 -8.79 4.27 4.14
C VAL A 161 -8.71 5.71 4.68
N LEU A 162 -8.21 5.89 5.90
CA LEU A 162 -8.05 7.21 6.52
C LEU A 162 -7.15 8.16 5.71
N ARG A 163 -6.25 7.62 4.88
CA ARG A 163 -5.37 8.38 3.98
C ARG A 163 -6.00 8.72 2.63
N HIS A 164 -7.20 8.22 2.34
CA HIS A 164 -7.86 8.51 1.06
C HIS A 164 -8.19 10.01 0.94
N PRO A 165 -7.86 10.70 -0.17
CA PRO A 165 -8.07 12.14 -0.32
C PRO A 165 -9.52 12.61 -0.08
N GLY A 166 -10.48 11.77 -0.48
CA GLY A 166 -11.90 12.01 -0.20
C GLY A 166 -12.24 12.04 1.29
N VAL A 167 -11.64 11.17 2.11
CA VAL A 167 -11.86 11.15 3.58
C VAL A 167 -11.42 12.47 4.21
N VAL A 168 -10.32 13.05 3.74
CA VAL A 168 -9.83 14.35 4.23
C VAL A 168 -10.81 15.47 3.93
N GLY A 169 -11.43 15.46 2.73
CA GLY A 169 -12.47 16.42 2.37
C GLY A 169 -13.74 16.21 3.20
N LEU A 170 -14.14 14.95 3.37
CA LEU A 170 -15.30 14.54 4.16
C LEU A 170 -15.18 14.97 5.63
N LEU A 171 -14.00 14.80 6.26
CA LEU A 171 -13.75 15.21 7.65
C LEU A 171 -13.83 16.72 7.90
N LYS A 172 -13.81 17.56 6.85
CA LYS A 172 -14.02 19.01 6.95
C LYS A 172 -15.51 19.38 7.03
N LEU A 173 -16.40 18.44 6.76
CA LEU A 173 -17.85 18.65 6.84
C LEU A 173 -18.31 18.63 8.30
N ARG A 174 -19.43 19.34 8.53
CA ARG A 174 -20.14 19.41 9.81
C ARG A 174 -21.63 19.31 9.49
N ILE A 175 -22.16 18.10 9.51
CA ILE A 175 -23.52 17.78 9.05
C ILE A 175 -24.19 16.92 10.12
N PRO A 176 -25.33 17.32 10.71
CA PRO A 176 -25.93 16.63 11.85
C PRO A 176 -26.09 15.12 11.71
N LYS A 177 -26.47 14.65 10.51
CA LYS A 177 -26.70 13.23 10.24
C LYS A 177 -25.98 12.81 8.98
N VAL A 178 -25.02 11.89 9.12
CA VAL A 178 -24.32 11.28 7.99
C VAL A 178 -24.48 9.77 8.06
N ARG A 179 -24.88 9.17 6.93
CA ARG A 179 -25.01 7.71 6.80
C ARG A 179 -24.29 7.25 5.54
N PHE A 180 -23.46 6.22 5.69
CA PHE A 180 -22.96 5.47 4.56
C PHE A 180 -23.99 4.39 4.24
N ILE A 181 -24.31 4.22 2.97
CA ILE A 181 -25.34 3.30 2.50
C ILE A 181 -24.81 2.49 1.33
N GLU A 182 -25.50 1.40 1.01
CA GLU A 182 -25.11 0.50 -0.07
C GLU A 182 -25.12 1.17 -1.44
N LEU A 183 -24.17 0.76 -2.28
CA LEU A 183 -24.05 1.16 -3.66
C LEU A 183 -25.05 0.37 -4.51
N VAL A 184 -26.03 1.07 -5.06
CA VAL A 184 -27.03 0.52 -6.00
C VAL A 184 -26.64 0.96 -7.41
N ASP A 185 -26.41 0.00 -8.30
CA ASP A 185 -26.09 0.24 -9.72
C ASP A 185 -27.07 -0.55 -10.58
N ASP A 186 -27.94 0.15 -11.34
CA ASP A 186 -28.98 -0.44 -12.19
C ASP A 186 -29.89 -1.49 -11.52
N GLY A 187 -30.08 -1.38 -10.19
CA GLY A 187 -30.91 -2.29 -9.39
C GLY A 187 -30.12 -3.42 -8.72
N ASP A 188 -28.85 -3.62 -9.09
CA ASP A 188 -27.96 -4.58 -8.45
C ASP A 188 -27.23 -3.92 -7.27
N MET A 189 -27.26 -4.57 -6.11
CA MET A 189 -26.46 -4.18 -4.95
C MET A 189 -25.01 -4.59 -5.19
N ARG A 190 -24.10 -3.63 -5.33
CA ARG A 190 -22.69 -3.89 -5.67
C ARG A 190 -21.73 -3.89 -4.49
N GLY A 191 -22.16 -3.40 -3.33
CA GLY A 191 -21.33 -3.29 -2.12
C GLY A 191 -21.86 -2.23 -1.18
N GLY A 192 -21.22 -2.04 -0.03
CA GLY A 192 -21.67 -1.10 1.00
C GLY A 192 -20.57 -0.65 1.94
N PRO A 193 -20.92 0.12 2.99
CA PRO A 193 -20.03 0.28 4.13
C PRO A 193 -19.73 -1.08 4.76
N ILE A 194 -18.51 -1.28 5.23
CA ILE A 194 -18.19 -2.46 6.03
C ILE A 194 -18.81 -2.24 7.41
N PRO A 195 -19.66 -3.14 7.94
CA PRO A 195 -20.21 -2.99 9.28
C PRO A 195 -19.09 -2.88 10.32
N GLY A 196 -19.04 -1.76 11.05
CA GLY A 196 -17.94 -1.49 11.99
C GLY A 196 -16.62 -1.02 11.32
N GLY A 197 -16.66 -0.75 10.02
CA GLY A 197 -15.57 -0.23 9.21
C GLY A 197 -15.19 1.21 9.57
N VAL A 198 -14.16 1.73 8.90
CA VAL A 198 -13.57 3.04 9.20
C VAL A 198 -14.55 4.16 8.92
N LEU A 199 -15.32 4.05 7.84
CA LEU A 199 -16.28 5.07 7.46
C LEU A 199 -17.34 5.26 8.54
N GLU A 200 -17.96 4.18 9.00
CA GLU A 200 -19.02 4.23 10.02
C GLU A 200 -18.48 4.58 11.41
N THR A 201 -17.39 3.95 11.85
CA THR A 201 -16.95 4.05 13.26
C THR A 201 -16.07 5.26 13.53
N ILE A 202 -15.29 5.72 12.56
CA ILE A 202 -14.32 6.82 12.74
C ILE A 202 -14.76 8.08 12.01
N ILE A 203 -15.24 7.97 10.77
CA ILE A 203 -15.52 9.14 9.93
C ILE A 203 -16.89 9.74 10.23
N ALA A 204 -17.97 8.96 10.23
CA ALA A 204 -19.33 9.48 10.46
C ALA A 204 -19.43 10.30 11.76
N PRO A 205 -18.98 9.83 12.95
CA PRO A 205 -19.07 10.61 14.19
C PRO A 205 -18.36 11.96 14.10
N LYS A 206 -17.18 12.00 13.47
CA LYS A 206 -16.40 13.24 13.28
C LYS A 206 -17.08 14.23 12.34
N VAL A 207 -17.74 13.75 11.30
CA VAL A 207 -18.51 14.61 10.38
C VAL A 207 -19.80 15.09 11.02
N MET A 208 -20.44 14.25 11.84
CA MET A 208 -21.67 14.59 12.56
C MET A 208 -21.51 15.70 13.59
N GLY A 209 -20.27 16.16 13.82
CA GLY A 209 -20.02 17.22 14.78
C GLY A 209 -20.38 16.79 16.20
N SER A 210 -20.44 15.48 16.47
CA SER A 210 -20.49 14.95 17.84
C SER A 210 -19.44 15.71 18.64
N GLU A 211 -19.95 16.42 19.65
CA GLU A 211 -19.41 17.68 20.17
C GLU A 211 -17.89 17.66 20.13
N SER A 212 -17.33 18.71 19.52
CA SER A 212 -15.90 19.00 19.54
C SER A 212 -15.35 18.57 20.88
N THR A 213 -14.60 17.47 20.89
CA THR A 213 -13.85 17.01 22.04
C THR A 213 -13.25 18.24 22.71
N GLU A 214 -13.83 18.69 23.83
CA GLU A 214 -13.40 19.86 24.61
C GLU A 214 -11.89 19.86 24.59
N LYS A 215 -11.24 20.74 23.80
CA LYS A 215 -9.80 20.68 23.41
C LYS A 215 -9.09 19.56 24.15
N ARG A 216 -9.31 18.29 23.74
CA ARG A 216 -8.97 17.17 24.63
C ARG A 216 -7.49 17.33 24.86
N ARG A 217 -7.11 17.61 26.12
CA ARG A 217 -5.71 17.89 26.46
C ARG A 217 -4.92 16.82 25.75
N ALA A 218 -4.00 17.24 24.88
CA ALA A 218 -3.26 16.33 24.02
C ALA A 218 -2.78 15.18 24.91
N PHE A 219 -3.24 13.98 24.60
CA PHE A 219 -3.00 12.83 25.46
C PHE A 219 -1.48 12.66 25.59
N PRO A 220 -0.91 12.76 26.80
CA PRO A 220 0.53 12.74 26.95
C PRO A 220 1.00 11.31 26.67
N PHE A 221 1.55 11.07 25.47
CA PHE A 221 1.92 9.72 25.03
C PHE A 221 2.84 8.98 26.02
N LEU A 222 3.73 9.71 26.71
CA LEU A 222 4.62 9.16 27.74
C LEU A 222 3.93 8.82 29.06
N SER A 223 2.66 9.21 29.28
CA SER A 223 1.88 8.77 30.43
C SER A 223 1.29 7.38 30.25
N LEU A 224 1.37 6.78 29.05
CA LEU A 224 1.07 5.37 28.85
C LEU A 224 2.08 4.51 29.59
N SER A 225 1.71 3.29 29.96
CA SER A 225 2.70 2.31 30.42
C SER A 225 3.62 1.90 29.25
N PRO A 226 4.86 1.46 29.53
CA PRO A 226 5.78 0.99 28.49
C PRO A 226 5.18 -0.10 27.59
N GLU A 227 4.36 -0.99 28.14
CA GLU A 227 3.71 -2.08 27.40
C GLU A 227 2.73 -1.54 26.35
N LEU A 228 1.93 -0.52 26.71
CA LEU A 228 1.01 0.11 25.78
C LEU A 228 1.75 0.91 24.70
N ARG A 229 2.86 1.57 25.04
CA ARG A 229 3.71 2.24 24.05
C ARG A 229 4.31 1.26 23.07
N ASN A 230 4.87 0.14 23.56
CA ASN A 230 5.41 -0.92 22.73
C ASN A 230 4.35 -1.49 21.79
N ARG A 231 3.13 -1.72 22.30
CA ARG A 231 2.02 -2.17 21.44
C ARG A 231 1.66 -1.18 20.35
N ILE A 232 1.73 0.13 20.64
CA ILE A 232 1.52 1.18 19.62
C ILE A 232 2.67 1.19 18.62
N TYR A 233 3.91 1.02 19.06
CA TYR A 233 5.06 0.92 18.18
C TYR A 233 4.96 -0.31 17.26
N ASP A 234 4.54 -1.47 17.77
CA ASP A 234 4.32 -2.67 16.95
C ASP A 234 3.33 -2.36 15.83
N LEU A 235 2.16 -1.79 16.17
CA LEU A 235 1.12 -1.45 15.18
C LEU A 235 1.57 -0.40 14.16
N LEU A 236 2.49 0.50 14.55
CA LEU A 236 2.94 1.60 13.71
C LEU A 236 4.16 1.25 12.84
N LEU A 237 5.09 0.47 13.38
CA LEU A 237 6.42 0.22 12.82
C LEU A 237 6.57 -1.20 12.25
N GLN A 238 5.71 -2.16 12.62
CA GLN A 238 5.65 -3.46 11.96
C GLN A 238 4.73 -3.38 10.73
N LEU A 239 5.32 -3.46 9.55
CA LEU A 239 4.61 -3.33 8.28
C LEU A 239 4.28 -4.71 7.71
N ASP A 240 3.10 -4.82 7.12
CA ASP A 240 2.64 -6.03 6.43
C ASP A 240 3.41 -6.19 5.11
N GLY A 241 4.57 -6.82 5.17
CA GLY A 241 5.42 -7.12 4.02
C GLY A 241 6.77 -6.39 4.02
N PRO A 242 7.64 -6.72 3.04
CA PRO A 242 8.99 -6.19 3.03
C PRO A 242 9.01 -4.69 2.72
N ILE A 243 9.94 -4.00 3.37
CA ILE A 243 10.19 -2.57 3.19
C ILE A 243 11.28 -2.40 2.13
N SER A 244 11.02 -1.56 1.11
CA SER A 244 12.07 -1.13 0.19
C SER A 244 12.55 0.28 0.53
N PRO A 245 13.76 0.45 1.10
CA PRO A 245 14.33 1.77 1.33
C PRO A 245 14.56 2.46 -0.01
N SER A 246 13.80 3.52 -0.27
CA SER A 246 13.95 4.30 -1.49
C SER A 246 13.98 5.80 -1.17
N PRO A 247 14.63 6.61 -2.01
CA PRO A 247 14.60 8.07 -1.87
C PRO A 247 13.23 8.67 -2.26
N LYS A 248 12.30 7.86 -2.77
CA LYS A 248 10.94 8.30 -3.10
C LYS A 248 10.16 8.55 -1.81
N GLU A 249 9.02 9.22 -1.93
CA GLU A 249 8.13 9.44 -0.78
C GLU A 249 7.87 8.11 -0.04
N PRO A 250 7.97 8.09 1.30
CA PRO A 250 7.83 6.86 2.05
C PRO A 250 6.47 6.23 1.75
N SER A 251 6.40 4.90 1.64
CA SER A 251 5.13 4.18 1.48
C SER A 251 4.16 4.47 2.64
N SER A 252 4.71 4.81 3.80
CA SER A 252 3.97 5.25 4.98
C SER A 252 3.53 6.72 4.95
N ALA A 253 4.01 7.52 4.00
CA ALA A 253 3.63 8.92 3.88
C ALA A 253 2.13 9.06 3.66
N SER A 254 1.46 9.82 4.53
CA SER A 254 0.13 10.28 4.21
C SER A 254 0.22 11.32 3.08
N LYS A 255 -0.51 11.10 1.98
CA LYS A 255 -0.68 12.11 0.91
C LYS A 255 -1.37 13.39 1.43
N THR A 256 -1.92 13.32 2.63
CA THR A 256 -2.63 14.38 3.35
C THR A 256 -1.76 15.60 3.65
N GLY A 257 -0.44 15.43 3.86
CA GLY A 257 0.47 16.52 4.22
C GLY A 257 0.51 17.67 3.19
N ARG A 258 0.42 17.34 1.90
CA ARG A 258 0.43 18.36 0.83
C ARG A 258 -0.78 19.30 0.88
N ALA A 259 -1.93 18.87 1.42
CA ALA A 259 -3.14 19.69 1.50
C ALA A 259 -3.12 20.69 2.67
N LEU A 260 -2.20 20.54 3.63
CA LEU A 260 -2.04 21.43 4.78
C LEU A 260 -0.86 22.41 4.64
N GLY A 261 -0.18 22.43 3.49
CA GLY A 261 0.95 23.35 3.24
C GLY A 261 2.21 23.02 4.04
N THR A 262 2.23 21.90 4.76
CA THR A 262 3.46 21.36 5.35
C THR A 262 4.10 20.45 4.32
N ASP A 263 5.12 20.93 3.61
CA ASP A 263 5.81 20.20 2.52
C ASP A 263 6.49 18.88 2.96
N ARG A 264 6.40 18.51 4.23
CA ARG A 264 6.96 17.25 4.74
C ARG A 264 5.88 16.18 4.80
N THR A 265 6.02 15.17 3.95
CA THR A 265 5.30 13.90 4.04
C THR A 265 5.64 13.21 5.36
N ALA A 266 4.65 13.10 6.27
CA ALA A 266 4.84 12.46 7.56
C ALA A 266 5.04 10.94 7.38
N SER A 267 6.28 10.46 7.53
CA SER A 267 6.64 9.04 7.58
C SER A 267 6.26 8.44 8.94
N ALA A 268 5.92 7.15 9.01
CA ALA A 268 5.78 6.44 10.28
C ALA A 268 7.06 6.55 11.14
N LEU A 269 8.23 6.64 10.49
CA LEU A 269 9.52 6.84 11.15
C LEU A 269 9.68 8.21 11.82
N SER A 270 8.77 9.16 11.60
CA SER A 270 8.77 10.43 12.32
C SER A 270 8.60 10.24 13.83
N ILE A 271 7.99 9.14 14.27
CA ILE A 271 7.88 8.80 15.70
C ILE A 271 9.26 8.63 16.35
N LEU A 272 10.23 8.09 15.61
CA LEU A 272 11.60 7.88 16.09
C LEU A 272 12.37 9.19 16.26
N ALA A 273 11.87 10.30 15.70
CA ALA A 273 12.48 11.62 15.80
C ALA A 273 11.85 12.49 16.91
N VAL A 274 10.86 11.99 17.66
CA VAL A 274 10.11 12.79 18.64
C VAL A 274 10.97 13.10 19.88
N ASN A 275 11.51 12.07 20.53
CA ASN A 275 12.42 12.22 21.67
C ASN A 275 13.29 10.96 21.84
N ARG A 276 14.32 11.05 22.70
CA ARG A 276 15.28 9.95 22.93
C ARG A 276 14.64 8.69 23.51
N GLN A 277 13.73 8.82 24.46
CA GLN A 277 13.06 7.66 25.08
C GLN A 277 12.24 6.88 24.03
N VAL A 278 11.42 7.58 23.24
CA VAL A 278 10.62 6.98 22.17
C VAL A 278 11.52 6.35 21.11
N HIS A 279 12.62 7.01 20.75
CA HIS A 279 13.60 6.45 19.84
C HIS A 279 14.17 5.12 20.37
N ASP A 280 14.65 5.10 21.61
CA ASP A 280 15.33 3.94 22.19
C ASP A 280 14.36 2.77 22.41
N GLU A 281 13.09 3.02 22.75
CA GLU A 281 12.05 2.00 22.86
C GLU A 281 11.64 1.42 21.49
N ALA A 282 11.52 2.27 20.47
CA ALA A 282 10.84 1.90 19.22
C ALA A 282 11.78 1.53 18.06
N VAL A 283 13.04 1.98 18.07
CA VAL A 283 13.97 1.75 16.94
C VAL A 283 14.22 0.26 16.70
N GLY A 284 14.31 -0.53 17.76
CA GLY A 284 14.51 -1.98 17.67
C GLY A 284 13.36 -2.68 16.96
N ILE A 285 12.12 -2.29 17.28
CA ILE A 285 10.91 -2.88 16.69
C ILE A 285 10.93 -2.72 15.17
N PHE A 286 11.30 -1.53 14.67
CA PHE A 286 11.37 -1.28 13.23
C PHE A 286 12.43 -2.13 12.52
N TYR A 287 13.66 -2.20 13.04
CA TYR A 287 14.73 -2.93 12.33
C TYR A 287 14.66 -4.44 12.51
N TYR A 288 14.11 -4.93 13.63
CA TYR A 288 14.07 -6.35 13.97
C TYR A 288 12.89 -7.10 13.33
N HIS A 289 11.70 -6.49 13.29
CA HIS A 289 10.49 -7.17 12.84
C HIS A 289 10.17 -7.00 11.34
N ASN A 290 10.88 -6.13 10.63
CA ASN A 290 10.63 -5.89 9.21
C ASN A 290 11.72 -6.52 8.34
N ALA A 291 11.28 -7.12 7.24
CA ALA A 291 12.18 -7.54 6.16
C ALA A 291 12.51 -6.37 5.24
N PHE A 292 13.76 -6.28 4.77
CA PHE A 292 14.19 -5.21 3.86
C PHE A 292 14.49 -5.76 2.47
N VAL A 293 13.86 -5.19 1.43
CA VAL A 293 14.09 -5.54 0.02
C VAL A 293 14.82 -4.40 -0.68
N PHE A 294 16.00 -4.71 -1.23
CA PHE A 294 16.81 -3.76 -2.00
C PHE A 294 16.81 -4.15 -3.47
N HIS A 295 16.22 -3.31 -4.31
CA HIS A 295 16.19 -3.54 -5.76
C HIS A 295 17.50 -3.18 -6.47
N HIS A 296 18.40 -2.46 -5.80
CA HIS A 296 19.69 -2.03 -6.34
C HIS A 296 20.77 -2.19 -5.29
N ILE A 297 21.93 -2.74 -5.68
CA ILE A 297 23.05 -2.98 -4.77
C ILE A 297 23.60 -1.68 -4.17
N LEU A 298 23.57 -0.58 -4.93
CA LEU A 298 23.94 0.77 -4.46
C LEU A 298 23.10 1.24 -3.26
N LEU A 299 21.81 0.91 -3.24
CA LEU A 299 20.93 1.28 -2.13
C LEU A 299 21.26 0.48 -0.88
N LEU A 300 21.51 -0.83 -1.02
CA LEU A 300 21.97 -1.68 0.09
C LEU A 300 23.30 -1.17 0.66
N HIS A 301 24.26 -0.86 -0.21
CA HIS A 301 25.57 -0.33 0.16
C HIS A 301 25.45 0.96 1.00
N GLY A 302 24.76 1.96 0.45
CA GLY A 302 24.55 3.24 1.12
C GLY A 302 23.72 3.12 2.40
N PHE A 303 22.77 2.17 2.44
CA PHE A 303 21.98 1.88 3.63
C PHE A 303 22.85 1.34 4.76
N ILE A 304 23.63 0.27 4.54
CA ILE A 304 24.49 -0.33 5.57
C ILE A 304 25.52 0.69 6.08
N GLN A 305 26.16 1.45 5.18
CA GLN A 305 27.15 2.45 5.57
C GLN A 305 26.58 3.55 6.48
N LYS A 306 25.35 4.00 6.23
CA LYS A 306 24.69 5.05 7.04
C LYS A 306 24.13 4.54 8.37
N LEU A 307 24.02 3.23 8.55
CA LEU A 307 23.58 2.65 9.82
C LEU A 307 24.71 2.64 10.83
N GLY A 308 24.39 3.01 12.07
CA GLY A 308 25.28 2.81 13.22
C GLY A 308 25.29 1.34 13.65
N SER A 309 26.32 0.93 14.39
CA SER A 309 26.53 -0.45 14.85
C SER A 309 25.31 -1.06 15.54
N ALA A 310 24.68 -0.32 16.46
CA ALA A 310 23.49 -0.77 17.18
C ALA A 310 22.30 -1.10 16.25
N ARG A 311 22.10 -0.33 15.16
CA ARG A 311 21.02 -0.59 14.20
C ARG A 311 21.37 -1.75 13.27
N ARG A 312 22.66 -1.91 12.92
CA ARG A 312 23.14 -3.04 12.11
C ARG A 312 22.91 -4.39 12.79
N SER A 313 23.07 -4.45 14.13
CA SER A 313 22.80 -5.67 14.90
C SER A 313 21.32 -5.99 15.06
N MET A 314 20.41 -5.08 14.70
CA MET A 314 18.96 -5.30 14.79
C MET A 314 18.36 -5.84 13.49
N ILE A 315 19.04 -5.70 12.35
CA ILE A 315 18.51 -6.14 11.05
C ILE A 315 18.62 -7.66 10.94
N THR A 316 17.48 -8.32 10.66
CA THR A 316 17.37 -9.78 10.66
C THR A 316 17.11 -10.39 9.27
N ASP A 317 16.33 -9.73 8.40
CA ASP A 317 15.94 -10.26 7.09
C ASP A 317 16.22 -9.24 5.96
N ILE A 318 17.06 -9.65 5.00
CA ILE A 318 17.38 -8.88 3.80
C ILE A 318 17.15 -9.73 2.56
N THR A 319 16.40 -9.17 1.61
CA THR A 319 16.35 -9.63 0.22
C THR A 319 17.03 -8.59 -0.67
N VAL A 320 17.94 -9.02 -1.54
CA VAL A 320 18.63 -8.13 -2.49
C VAL A 320 18.46 -8.64 -3.91
N TYR A 321 18.02 -7.75 -4.81
CA TYR A 321 18.08 -7.99 -6.24
C TYR A 321 19.51 -7.73 -6.70
N TYR A 322 20.14 -8.79 -7.19
CA TYR A 322 21.50 -8.74 -7.69
C TYR A 322 21.56 -7.91 -8.97
N GLU A 323 22.40 -6.89 -8.94
CA GLU A 323 22.78 -6.07 -10.09
C GLU A 323 24.26 -5.79 -9.95
N ASP A 324 25.07 -6.29 -10.89
CA ASP A 324 26.49 -6.02 -10.87
C ASP A 324 26.77 -4.65 -11.50
N PHE A 325 27.32 -3.76 -10.68
CA PHE A 325 27.77 -2.45 -11.12
C PHE A 325 29.30 -2.42 -11.04
N GLU A 326 29.93 -2.55 -12.20
CA GLU A 326 31.38 -2.44 -12.33
C GLU A 326 31.79 -1.02 -12.70
N ARG A 327 32.74 -0.45 -11.96
CA ARG A 327 33.40 0.80 -12.36
C ARG A 327 34.89 0.71 -12.08
N GLY A 328 35.70 0.86 -13.12
CA GLY A 328 37.16 0.75 -13.00
C GLY A 328 37.65 -0.66 -12.66
N GLY A 329 36.93 -1.71 -13.08
CA GLY A 329 37.27 -3.11 -12.80
C GLY A 329 36.97 -3.58 -11.38
N ILE A 330 36.26 -2.76 -10.59
CA ILE A 330 35.83 -3.12 -9.24
C ILE A 330 34.32 -3.37 -9.28
N SER A 331 33.89 -4.57 -8.90
CA SER A 331 32.48 -4.88 -8.67
C SER A 331 32.03 -4.27 -7.35
N LEU A 332 30.95 -3.48 -7.40
CA LEU A 332 30.33 -2.96 -6.19
C LEU A 332 29.70 -4.07 -5.33
N VAL A 333 29.35 -5.21 -5.92
CA VAL A 333 28.78 -6.35 -5.19
C VAL A 333 29.81 -6.93 -4.23
N ASP A 334 31.06 -7.11 -4.66
CA ASP A 334 32.14 -7.59 -3.79
C ASP A 334 32.30 -6.72 -2.54
N LEU A 335 32.32 -5.39 -2.74
CA LEU A 335 32.42 -4.42 -1.65
C LEU A 335 31.19 -4.46 -0.74
N THR A 336 30.00 -4.59 -1.30
CA THR A 336 28.74 -4.54 -0.55
C THR A 336 28.48 -5.81 0.23
N PHE A 337 28.80 -6.98 -0.35
CA PHE A 337 28.62 -8.26 0.33
C PHE A 337 29.61 -8.43 1.48
N ASP A 338 30.81 -7.84 1.39
CA ASP A 338 31.72 -7.79 2.54
C ASP A 338 31.13 -7.00 3.71
N LEU A 339 30.41 -5.90 3.44
CA LEU A 339 29.72 -5.12 4.47
C LEU A 339 28.60 -5.88 5.17
N LEU A 340 28.03 -6.93 4.57
CA LEU A 340 27.02 -7.79 5.22
C LEU A 340 27.58 -8.48 6.48
N LYS A 341 28.90 -8.70 6.55
CA LYS A 341 29.56 -9.21 7.76
C LYS A 341 29.37 -8.30 8.97
N SER A 342 29.12 -7.00 8.75
CA SER A 342 28.86 -6.04 9.82
C SER A 342 27.42 -6.07 10.35
N LEU A 343 26.53 -6.82 9.70
CA LEU A 343 25.15 -7.03 10.13
C LEU A 343 25.07 -8.26 11.04
N THR A 344 25.58 -8.14 12.27
CA THR A 344 25.67 -9.27 13.21
C THR A 344 24.32 -9.86 13.63
N GLY A 345 23.24 -9.11 13.39
CA GLY A 345 21.87 -9.56 13.62
C GLY A 345 21.25 -10.32 12.44
N LEU A 346 21.90 -10.33 11.28
CA LEU A 346 21.33 -10.90 10.07
C LEU A 346 21.10 -12.41 10.26
N ARG A 347 19.87 -12.84 10.02
CA ARG A 347 19.43 -14.24 10.14
C ARG A 347 19.02 -14.82 8.80
N LYS A 348 18.42 -14.00 7.95
CA LYS A 348 17.95 -14.41 6.63
C LYS A 348 18.51 -13.49 5.55
N LEU A 349 19.10 -14.10 4.53
CA LEU A 349 19.61 -13.41 3.35
C LEU A 349 19.12 -14.12 2.09
N GLU A 350 18.37 -13.40 1.26
CA GLU A 350 17.93 -13.88 -0.06
C GLU A 350 18.55 -13.01 -1.16
N VAL A 351 19.26 -13.62 -2.10
CA VAL A 351 19.83 -12.95 -3.27
C VAL A 351 19.06 -13.36 -4.51
N LEU A 352 18.32 -12.42 -5.10
CA LEU A 352 17.51 -12.61 -6.30
C LEU A 352 18.30 -12.13 -7.51
N MET A 353 18.76 -13.07 -8.31
CA MET A 353 19.42 -12.82 -9.58
C MET A 353 18.41 -12.86 -10.73
N ARG A 354 18.77 -12.20 -11.83
CA ARG A 354 18.04 -12.35 -13.08
C ARG A 354 19.03 -12.38 -14.24
N TYR A 355 19.09 -13.51 -14.93
CA TYR A 355 20.03 -13.74 -16.04
C TYR A 355 21.50 -13.53 -15.65
N GLN A 356 21.87 -13.81 -14.40
CA GLN A 356 23.26 -13.68 -13.93
C GLN A 356 23.98 -15.01 -14.03
N LEU A 357 23.24 -16.10 -13.84
CA LEU A 357 23.78 -17.44 -14.07
C LEU A 357 24.01 -17.70 -15.56
N PHE A 358 23.15 -17.15 -16.42
CA PHE A 358 23.31 -17.20 -17.87
C PHE A 358 22.61 -16.01 -18.50
N THR A 359 23.12 -15.49 -19.62
CA THR A 359 22.40 -14.46 -20.36
C THR A 359 21.26 -15.08 -21.19
N ARG A 360 20.28 -14.25 -21.57
CA ARG A 360 19.24 -14.67 -22.53
C ARG A 360 19.83 -15.20 -23.84
N ARG A 361 20.97 -14.64 -24.29
CA ARG A 361 21.68 -15.09 -25.50
C ARG A 361 22.35 -16.45 -25.27
N ASP A 362 22.99 -16.64 -24.12
CA ASP A 362 23.60 -17.94 -23.77
C ASP A 362 22.55 -19.04 -23.76
N TRP A 363 21.38 -18.77 -23.16
CA TRP A 363 20.28 -19.72 -23.20
C TRP A 363 19.85 -20.05 -24.62
N GLN A 364 19.68 -19.04 -25.49
CA GLN A 364 19.25 -19.27 -26.88
C GLN A 364 20.28 -20.07 -27.69
N HIS A 365 21.58 -19.85 -27.47
CA HIS A 365 22.65 -20.45 -28.27
C HIS A 365 23.13 -21.80 -27.73
N TYR A 366 23.17 -21.97 -26.42
CA TYR A 366 23.85 -23.09 -25.76
C TYR A 366 22.91 -24.01 -25.00
N CYS A 367 21.60 -23.75 -25.00
CA CYS A 367 20.62 -24.65 -24.41
C CYS A 367 20.73 -26.07 -25.00
N GLY A 368 20.84 -27.07 -24.12
CA GLY A 368 21.10 -28.46 -24.47
C GLY A 368 22.57 -28.80 -24.72
N SER A 369 23.49 -27.86 -24.49
CA SER A 369 24.93 -28.07 -24.65
C SER A 369 25.69 -27.89 -23.32
N PRO A 370 26.82 -28.59 -23.13
CA PRO A 370 27.69 -28.39 -21.96
C PRO A 370 28.21 -26.97 -21.81
N GLU A 371 28.27 -26.19 -22.89
CA GLU A 371 28.77 -24.82 -22.89
C GLU A 371 27.90 -23.86 -22.07
N LEU A 372 26.60 -24.14 -21.92
CA LEU A 372 25.74 -23.37 -21.03
C LEU A 372 26.17 -23.56 -19.56
N LEU A 373 26.37 -24.81 -19.13
CA LEU A 373 26.81 -25.15 -17.76
C LEU A 373 28.17 -24.56 -17.44
N ARG A 374 29.07 -24.55 -18.42
CA ARG A 374 30.40 -23.95 -18.33
C ARG A 374 30.38 -22.47 -17.97
N ARG A 375 29.40 -21.73 -18.49
CA ARG A 375 29.20 -20.29 -18.22
C ARG A 375 28.41 -20.04 -16.93
N ALA A 376 27.59 -21.01 -16.55
CA ALA A 376 26.66 -20.94 -15.43
C ALA A 376 27.23 -21.44 -14.10
N ASN A 377 28.42 -20.97 -13.73
CA ASN A 377 29.00 -21.26 -12.41
C ASN A 377 28.67 -20.13 -11.43
N PRO A 378 27.86 -20.37 -10.37
CA PRO A 378 27.56 -19.35 -9.36
C PRO A 378 28.80 -18.78 -8.66
N CYS A 379 29.88 -19.58 -8.50
CA CYS A 379 31.12 -19.13 -7.86
C CYS A 379 31.90 -18.10 -8.69
N LEU A 380 31.58 -17.95 -9.98
CA LEU A 380 32.22 -16.96 -10.85
C LEU A 380 31.48 -15.62 -10.85
N ILE A 381 30.27 -15.57 -10.29
CA ILE A 381 29.50 -14.34 -10.15
C ILE A 381 30.14 -13.48 -9.03
N PRO A 382 30.41 -12.19 -9.27
CA PRO A 382 30.97 -11.30 -8.26
C PRO A 382 30.21 -11.32 -6.92
N GLY A 383 30.95 -11.26 -5.82
CA GLY A 383 30.43 -11.31 -4.46
C GLY A 383 30.04 -12.70 -3.94
N MET A 384 29.72 -13.67 -4.81
CA MET A 384 29.15 -14.95 -4.36
C MET A 384 30.08 -15.75 -3.46
N LYS A 385 31.39 -15.69 -3.69
CA LYS A 385 32.37 -16.34 -2.79
C LYS A 385 32.39 -15.72 -1.40
N THR A 386 32.14 -14.41 -1.29
CA THR A 386 32.11 -13.69 -0.01
C THR A 386 30.96 -14.17 0.88
N LEU A 387 29.88 -14.69 0.30
CA LEU A 387 28.76 -15.25 1.04
C LEU A 387 29.15 -16.49 1.89
N PHE A 388 30.15 -17.27 1.46
CA PHE A 388 30.70 -18.38 2.25
C PHE A 388 31.45 -17.93 3.51
N ALA A 389 31.77 -16.64 3.63
CA ALA A 389 32.39 -16.08 4.82
C ALA A 389 31.36 -15.50 5.81
N LEU A 390 30.07 -15.43 5.44
CA LEU A 390 29.01 -15.02 6.35
C LEU A 390 28.74 -16.11 7.39
N ARG A 391 28.38 -15.71 8.60
CA ARG A 391 28.10 -16.60 9.74
C ARG A 391 26.86 -16.14 10.49
N GLY A 392 26.19 -17.08 11.15
CA GLY A 392 25.02 -16.79 11.98
C GLY A 392 23.72 -16.59 11.21
N LEU A 393 23.69 -16.88 9.91
CA LEU A 393 22.47 -16.95 9.12
C LEU A 393 21.75 -18.27 9.41
N THR A 394 20.47 -18.19 9.72
CA THR A 394 19.57 -19.34 9.79
C THR A 394 19.13 -19.80 8.41
N SER A 395 19.04 -18.85 7.46
CA SER A 395 18.65 -19.12 6.08
C SER A 395 19.43 -18.24 5.12
N ILE A 396 20.08 -18.86 4.14
CA ILE A 396 20.68 -18.18 3.00
C ILE A 396 20.20 -18.84 1.72
N SER A 397 19.69 -18.04 0.78
CA SER A 397 19.22 -18.55 -0.50
C SER A 397 19.60 -17.63 -1.65
N ILE A 398 19.96 -18.24 -2.76
CA ILE A 398 20.25 -17.56 -4.02
C ILE A 398 19.35 -18.16 -5.07
N ARG A 399 18.65 -17.29 -5.78
CA ARG A 399 17.68 -17.66 -6.81
C ARG A 399 18.01 -16.92 -8.10
N ASP A 400 17.73 -17.53 -9.24
CA ASP A 400 17.75 -16.83 -10.53
C ASP A 400 16.34 -16.90 -11.13
N GLU A 401 15.62 -15.77 -11.12
CA GLU A 401 14.23 -15.68 -11.60
C GLU A 401 14.11 -16.16 -13.04
N ALA A 402 15.13 -15.92 -13.87
CA ALA A 402 15.11 -16.35 -15.26
C ALA A 402 15.29 -17.86 -15.40
N LEU A 403 16.06 -18.50 -14.51
CA LEU A 403 16.15 -19.96 -14.47
C LEU A 403 14.82 -20.59 -14.07
N GLU A 404 14.17 -20.05 -13.04
CA GLU A 404 12.85 -20.52 -12.57
C GLU A 404 11.80 -20.38 -13.69
N ASP A 405 11.73 -19.23 -14.35
CA ASP A 405 10.85 -18.99 -15.50
C ASP A 405 11.08 -20.02 -16.62
N LYS A 406 12.36 -20.35 -16.91
CA LYS A 406 12.72 -21.32 -17.95
C LYS A 406 12.39 -22.75 -17.56
N TYR A 407 12.61 -23.10 -16.31
CA TYR A 407 12.24 -24.39 -15.75
C TYR A 407 10.71 -24.60 -15.83
N ASP A 408 9.93 -23.62 -15.37
CA ASP A 408 8.48 -23.67 -15.41
C ASP A 408 7.90 -23.65 -16.83
N ALA A 409 8.52 -22.90 -17.74
CA ALA A 409 8.13 -22.90 -19.15
C ALA A 409 8.43 -24.24 -19.83
N ALA A 410 9.60 -24.83 -19.57
CA ALA A 410 9.98 -26.13 -20.10
C ALA A 410 9.09 -27.25 -19.55
N ARG A 411 8.74 -27.19 -18.26
CA ARG A 411 7.86 -28.16 -17.59
C ARG A 411 6.41 -28.07 -18.09
N ARG A 412 5.91 -26.87 -18.40
CA ARG A 412 4.56 -26.67 -18.99
C ARG A 412 4.48 -27.02 -20.47
N GLY A 413 5.62 -26.98 -21.18
CA GLY A 413 5.69 -27.18 -22.63
C GLY A 413 5.55 -28.64 -23.07
N SER A 414 4.32 -29.12 -23.17
CA SER A 414 3.98 -30.42 -23.77
C SER A 414 4.18 -30.39 -25.30
N TYR A 415 5.03 -31.28 -25.84
CA TYR A 415 5.14 -31.68 -27.26
C TYR A 415 5.93 -30.82 -28.28
N SER A 416 7.19 -30.45 -27.99
CA SER A 416 8.17 -30.29 -29.08
C SER A 416 9.55 -30.82 -28.66
N GLY A 417 10.29 -31.47 -29.57
CA GLY A 417 11.61 -32.04 -29.26
C GLY A 417 12.64 -31.00 -28.80
N TRP A 418 12.43 -29.73 -29.11
CA TRP A 418 13.24 -28.62 -28.60
C TRP A 418 13.08 -28.43 -27.08
N ASN A 419 11.92 -28.82 -26.52
CA ASN A 419 11.64 -28.70 -25.09
C ASN A 419 12.45 -29.69 -24.24
N ALA A 420 12.79 -30.88 -24.75
CA ALA A 420 13.50 -31.90 -23.97
C ALA A 420 14.92 -31.45 -23.58
N LYS A 421 15.66 -30.85 -24.53
CA LYS A 421 17.00 -30.29 -24.29
C LYS A 421 16.97 -29.08 -23.35
N ALA A 422 15.95 -28.24 -23.51
CA ALA A 422 15.73 -27.08 -22.65
C ALA A 422 15.36 -27.47 -21.23
N LEU A 423 14.50 -28.48 -21.07
CA LEU A 423 14.14 -29.03 -19.77
C LEU A 423 15.36 -29.64 -19.07
N GLY A 424 16.14 -30.49 -19.76
CA GLY A 424 17.34 -31.08 -19.16
C GLY A 424 18.40 -30.04 -18.75
N SER A 425 18.54 -28.96 -19.52
CA SER A 425 19.43 -27.84 -19.15
C SER A 425 18.90 -27.06 -17.95
N ALA A 426 17.60 -26.78 -17.92
CA ALA A 426 16.95 -26.11 -16.79
C ALA A 426 17.06 -26.95 -15.51
N GLU A 427 16.74 -28.25 -15.58
CA GLU A 427 16.87 -29.21 -14.49
C GLU A 427 18.29 -29.25 -13.93
N LYS A 428 19.30 -29.40 -14.79
CA LYS A 428 20.69 -29.46 -14.33
C LYS A 428 21.14 -28.14 -13.69
N LEU A 429 20.75 -26.99 -14.23
CA LEU A 429 21.04 -25.69 -13.61
C LEU A 429 20.31 -25.48 -12.28
N THR A 430 19.06 -25.95 -12.17
CA THR A 430 18.32 -25.95 -10.90
C THR A 430 19.07 -26.79 -9.86
N GLN A 431 19.53 -27.99 -10.22
CA GLN A 431 20.35 -28.84 -9.34
C GLN A 431 21.67 -28.16 -8.93
N VAL A 432 22.33 -27.44 -9.86
CA VAL A 432 23.53 -26.65 -9.56
C VAL A 432 23.24 -25.57 -8.51
N MET A 433 22.13 -24.84 -8.65
CA MET A 433 21.71 -23.82 -7.69
C MET A 433 21.31 -24.40 -6.33
N GLU A 434 20.60 -25.53 -6.31
CA GLU A 434 20.26 -26.25 -5.07
C GLU A 434 21.52 -26.70 -4.34
N HIS A 435 22.48 -27.29 -5.06
CA HIS A 435 23.76 -27.71 -4.50
C HIS A 435 24.57 -26.51 -3.96
N PHE A 436 24.58 -25.39 -4.69
CA PHE A 436 25.25 -24.17 -4.25
C PHE A 436 24.63 -23.60 -2.97
N ASN A 437 23.30 -23.56 -2.89
CA ASN A 437 22.58 -23.13 -1.69
C ASN A 437 22.81 -24.07 -0.49
N ALA A 438 22.85 -25.39 -0.71
CA ALA A 438 23.18 -26.35 0.32
C ALA A 438 24.62 -26.15 0.85
N ALA A 439 25.58 -25.91 -0.04
CA ALA A 439 26.96 -25.58 0.35
C ALA A 439 27.05 -24.27 1.16
N LEU A 440 26.27 -23.24 0.81
CA LEU A 440 26.18 -22.00 1.57
C LEU A 440 25.57 -22.21 2.96
N GLN A 441 24.58 -23.09 3.07
CA GLN A 441 23.98 -23.45 4.36
C GLN A 441 24.99 -24.19 5.24
N GLN A 442 25.76 -25.14 4.70
CA GLN A 442 26.87 -25.79 5.43
C GLN A 442 27.96 -24.80 5.86
N ALA A 443 28.24 -23.79 5.03
CA ALA A 443 29.20 -22.75 5.40
C ALA A 443 28.77 -21.98 6.67
N GLN A 444 27.46 -21.90 6.96
CA GLN A 444 26.96 -21.27 8.19
C GLN A 444 27.35 -22.06 9.45
N THR A 445 27.58 -23.37 9.35
CA THR A 445 28.07 -24.21 10.46
C THR A 445 29.60 -24.29 10.52
N GLY A 446 30.30 -23.54 9.68
CA GLY A 446 31.76 -23.49 9.61
C GLY A 446 32.40 -24.47 8.63
N ARG A 447 31.59 -25.32 7.96
CA ARG A 447 32.05 -26.28 6.95
C ARG A 447 32.07 -25.62 5.58
N VAL A 448 33.24 -25.15 5.15
CA VAL A 448 33.39 -24.49 3.84
C VAL A 448 33.88 -25.50 2.80
N ASN A 449 33.07 -25.76 1.77
CA ASN A 449 33.47 -26.61 0.66
C ASN A 449 34.49 -25.88 -0.24
N HIS A 450 35.78 -26.06 0.06
CA HIS A 450 36.88 -25.43 -0.68
C HIS A 450 36.98 -25.92 -2.13
N VAL A 451 36.52 -27.15 -2.43
CA VAL A 451 36.53 -27.71 -3.78
C VAL A 451 35.60 -26.90 -4.68
N LEU A 452 34.41 -26.59 -4.20
CA LEU A 452 33.42 -25.77 -4.92
C LEU A 452 33.93 -24.34 -5.19
N LEU A 453 34.72 -23.77 -4.28
CA LEU A 453 35.29 -22.42 -4.43
C LEU A 453 36.52 -22.35 -5.34
N GLY A 454 37.30 -23.45 -5.40
CA GLY A 454 38.54 -23.56 -6.18
C GLY A 454 38.34 -24.07 -7.60
N ASP A 455 37.41 -25.02 -7.80
CA ASP A 455 37.11 -25.59 -9.11
C ASP A 455 36.19 -24.65 -9.93
N LYS A 456 36.61 -24.30 -11.14
CA LYS A 456 35.79 -23.48 -12.06
C LYS A 456 34.74 -24.29 -12.83
N TRP A 457 34.80 -25.61 -12.75
CA TRP A 457 34.04 -26.52 -13.61
C TRP A 457 33.23 -27.58 -12.84
N TRP A 458 33.07 -27.43 -11.53
CA TRP A 458 32.36 -28.41 -10.69
C TRP A 458 30.91 -28.63 -11.16
N GLN A 459 30.26 -27.59 -11.70
CA GLN A 459 28.88 -27.60 -12.18
C GLN A 459 28.68 -28.41 -13.48
N VAL A 460 29.77 -28.68 -14.22
CA VAL A 460 29.74 -29.47 -15.47
C VAL A 460 29.83 -30.96 -15.17
N ARG A 461 30.24 -31.35 -13.95
CA ARG A 461 30.40 -32.74 -13.57
C ARG A 461 29.04 -33.45 -13.46
N ASP A 462 29.04 -34.74 -13.75
CA ASP A 462 27.85 -35.58 -13.54
C ASP A 462 27.50 -35.67 -12.06
N LYS A 463 28.52 -35.82 -11.21
CA LYS A 463 28.43 -35.79 -9.75
C LYS A 463 29.03 -34.50 -9.20
N PHE A 464 28.27 -33.76 -8.41
CA PHE A 464 28.76 -32.57 -7.72
C PHE A 464 29.74 -32.96 -6.60
N PRO A 465 30.64 -32.05 -6.18
CA PRO A 465 31.49 -32.27 -5.02
C PRO A 465 30.64 -32.70 -3.81
N GLU A 466 31.07 -33.72 -3.08
CA GLU A 466 30.32 -34.18 -1.91
C GLU A 466 30.24 -33.06 -0.87
N LEU A 467 29.03 -32.86 -0.33
CA LEU A 467 28.81 -32.02 0.83
C LEU A 467 28.98 -32.90 2.06
N GLU A 468 29.62 -32.40 3.13
CA GLU A 468 29.84 -33.22 4.33
C GLU A 468 28.50 -33.59 4.94
N ASP A 469 28.20 -34.89 5.06
CA ASP A 469 26.91 -35.34 5.61
C ASP A 469 26.69 -34.79 7.03
N ASP A 470 25.46 -34.37 7.31
CA ASP A 470 25.06 -33.85 8.62
C ASP A 470 25.16 -34.94 9.72
N GLU A 471 25.06 -36.22 9.35
CA GLU A 471 25.09 -37.37 10.28
C GLU A 471 26.44 -37.58 10.99
N ALA A 472 27.56 -37.14 10.39
CA ALA A 472 28.86 -37.21 11.06
C ALA A 472 28.99 -36.21 12.23
N ALA A 473 28.06 -35.25 12.36
CA ALA A 473 28.06 -34.25 13.43
C ALA A 473 27.41 -34.75 14.73
N THR A 474 26.37 -35.58 14.62
CA THR A 474 25.58 -36.03 15.79
C THR A 474 26.32 -37.07 16.63
N THR A 475 27.18 -37.88 16.03
CA THR A 475 27.89 -38.97 16.73
C THR A 475 29.08 -38.54 17.58
N LYS A 476 29.58 -37.30 17.46
CA LYS A 476 30.75 -36.83 18.25
C LYS A 476 30.41 -36.01 19.51
N ASN A 477 29.15 -35.63 19.73
CA ASN A 477 28.77 -34.82 20.91
C ASN A 477 28.25 -35.63 22.11
N GLU A 478 28.12 -36.96 22.02
CA GLU A 478 27.62 -37.78 23.15
C GLU A 478 28.71 -38.34 24.09
N VAL A 479 30.01 -38.19 23.78
CA VAL A 479 31.11 -38.74 24.62
C VAL A 479 31.84 -37.65 25.42
N GLY A 480 31.08 -36.65 25.87
CA GLY A 480 31.52 -35.58 26.75
C GLY A 480 30.77 -35.56 28.08
N LYS A 481 30.59 -36.72 28.74
CA LYS A 481 30.21 -36.77 30.16
C LYS A 481 31.36 -36.19 30.99
N TRP A 482 31.34 -34.88 31.20
CA TRP A 482 32.14 -34.25 32.24
C TRP A 482 31.57 -34.69 33.58
N SER A 483 32.24 -35.64 34.23
CA SER A 483 32.05 -35.95 35.64
C SER A 483 32.39 -34.71 36.46
N ILE A 484 31.38 -33.92 36.81
CA ILE A 484 31.48 -32.87 37.82
C ILE A 484 31.64 -33.59 39.17
N GLY A 485 32.88 -33.76 39.60
CA GLY A 485 33.19 -34.13 40.98
C GLY A 485 32.82 -32.97 41.89
N TRP A 486 31.79 -33.17 42.71
CA TRP A 486 31.51 -32.31 43.85
C TRP A 486 32.56 -32.61 44.93
N VAL A 487 33.38 -31.62 45.26
CA VAL A 487 34.18 -31.61 46.49
C VAL A 487 33.39 -30.79 47.51
N PHE A 488 33.11 -31.43 48.65
CA PHE A 488 32.44 -30.87 49.83
C PHE A 488 33.29 -29.83 50.55
#